data_AF-A0A2N5U672-F1
#
_entry.id   AF-A0A2N5U672-F1
#
_cell.length_a   1.000
_cell.length_b   1.000
_cell.length_c   1.000
_cell.angle_alpha   90.00
_cell.angle_beta   90.00
_cell.angle_gamma   90.00
#
_symmetry.space_group_name_H-M   'P 1'
#
loop_
_entity.id
_entity.type
_entity.pdbx_description
1 polymer ?
#
loop_
_entity_poly.entity_id
_entity_poly.type
_entity_poly.pdbx_seq_one_letter_code
_entity_poly.pdbx_strand_id
1 'polypeptide(L)'
;MKDCFNSYKDKYKKTHTLSLATGFGLTPEDRQTGIQTIKQKLDSLCSHYQAMHELMGNKAFVNPLYKVDAQKDVETTNSSDSDDSDNPDDSDNSDDSDHSDNSDNSDNSDNSDSGKGNDNSDNGKGKDSDIGELIR
;
A
#
# COMPACT_ATOMS: atom_id res chain seq x y z
N MET A 1 -13.97 2.03 -4.25
CA MET A 1 -12.51 2.35 -4.28
C MET A 1 -11.92 2.53 -2.88
N LYS A 2 -12.58 3.27 -1.98
CA LYS A 2 -12.08 3.54 -0.62
C LYS A 2 -11.87 2.25 0.20
N ASP A 3 -12.82 1.31 0.11
CA ASP A 3 -12.78 0.07 0.90
C ASP A 3 -11.66 -0.87 0.47
N CYS A 4 -11.39 -0.96 -0.85
CA CYS A 4 -10.28 -1.74 -1.38
C CYS A 4 -8.93 -1.20 -0.87
N PHE A 5 -8.76 0.13 -0.86
CA PHE A 5 -7.55 0.77 -0.37
C PHE A 5 -7.34 0.54 1.13
N ASN A 6 -8.40 0.70 1.93
CA ASN A 6 -8.33 0.46 3.37
C ASN A 6 -8.02 -1.03 3.69
N SER A 7 -8.68 -1.96 2.99
CA SER A 7 -8.41 -3.39 3.14
C SER A 7 -6.94 -3.74 2.80
N TYR A 8 -6.41 -3.18 1.72
CA TYR A 8 -5.00 -3.35 1.36
C TYR A 8 -4.07 -2.77 2.42
N LYS A 9 -4.34 -1.53 2.86
CA LYS A 9 -3.54 -0.82 3.86
C LYS A 9 -3.46 -1.62 5.17
N ASP A 10 -4.56 -2.18 5.62
CA ASP A 10 -4.60 -2.98 6.85
C ASP A 10 -3.82 -4.28 6.71
N LYS A 11 -3.98 -4.98 5.58
CA LYS A 11 -3.22 -6.19 5.28
C LYS A 11 -1.72 -5.89 5.24
N TYR A 12 -1.32 -4.83 4.54
CA TYR A 12 0.07 -4.38 4.46
C TYR A 12 0.67 -4.08 5.85
N LYS A 13 -0.05 -3.32 6.70
CA LYS A 13 0.44 -3.00 8.05
C LYS A 13 0.66 -4.26 8.90
N LYS A 14 -0.29 -5.21 8.84
CA LYS A 14 -0.20 -6.49 9.55
C LYS A 14 0.97 -7.33 9.05
N THR A 15 1.11 -7.49 7.74
CA THR A 15 2.17 -8.32 7.15
C THR A 15 3.55 -7.71 7.34
N HIS A 16 3.69 -6.38 7.23
CA HIS A 16 4.96 -5.69 7.46
C HIS A 16 5.45 -5.85 8.91
N THR A 17 4.55 -5.69 9.88
CA THR A 17 4.89 -5.89 11.29
C THR A 17 5.31 -7.34 11.56
N LEU A 18 4.55 -8.30 11.00
CA LEU A 18 4.84 -9.72 11.13
C LEU A 18 6.19 -10.10 10.48
N SER A 19 6.49 -9.58 9.29
CA SER A 19 7.75 -9.89 8.61
C SER A 19 8.95 -9.34 9.37
N LEU A 20 8.84 -8.14 9.95
CA LEU A 20 9.88 -7.59 10.83
C LEU A 20 10.09 -8.42 12.09
N ALA A 21 9.01 -8.91 12.71
CA ALA A 21 9.09 -9.72 13.94
C ALA A 21 9.63 -11.13 13.70
N THR A 22 9.17 -11.80 12.64
CA THR A 22 9.50 -13.20 12.34
C THR A 22 10.75 -13.35 11.47
N GLY A 23 11.16 -12.29 10.75
CA GLY A 23 12.20 -12.37 9.73
C GLY A 23 11.74 -13.10 8.45
N PHE A 24 10.43 -13.29 8.26
CA PHE A 24 9.87 -13.97 7.11
C PHE A 24 10.22 -13.22 5.82
N GLY A 25 10.82 -13.93 4.86
CA GLY A 25 11.31 -13.36 3.59
C GLY A 25 12.82 -13.15 3.53
N LEU A 26 13.57 -13.43 4.61
CA LEU A 26 15.03 -13.54 4.55
C LEU A 26 15.41 -14.87 3.93
N THR A 27 16.23 -14.84 2.89
CA THR A 27 16.75 -16.02 2.21
C THR A 27 18.19 -16.30 2.66
N PRO A 28 18.72 -17.52 2.44
CA PRO A 28 20.12 -17.82 2.73
C PRO A 28 21.10 -16.92 1.97
N GLU A 29 20.75 -16.49 0.75
CA GLU A 29 21.56 -15.60 -0.09
C GLU A 29 21.66 -14.20 0.53
N ASP A 30 20.57 -13.69 1.12
CA ASP A 30 20.59 -12.44 1.88
C ASP A 30 21.62 -12.53 3.03
N ARG A 31 21.66 -13.67 3.73
CA ARG A 31 22.63 -13.86 4.83
C ARG A 31 24.07 -13.92 4.34
N GLN A 32 24.32 -14.52 3.18
CA GLN A 32 25.65 -14.53 2.56
C GLN A 32 26.12 -13.14 2.16
N THR A 33 25.20 -12.26 1.77
CA THR A 33 25.48 -10.85 1.45
C THR A 33 25.53 -9.93 2.68
N GLY A 34 25.38 -10.49 3.89
CA GLY A 34 25.47 -9.75 5.15
C GLY A 34 24.15 -9.13 5.62
N ILE A 35 23.04 -9.38 4.91
CA ILE A 35 21.70 -8.94 5.30
C ILE A 35 21.16 -9.90 6.37
N GLN A 36 20.99 -9.40 7.59
CA GLN A 36 20.56 -10.20 8.73
C GLN A 36 19.10 -9.95 9.11
N THR A 37 18.53 -8.82 8.68
CA THR A 37 17.18 -8.39 9.06
C THR A 37 16.35 -8.07 7.82
N ILE A 38 15.03 -8.25 7.93
CA ILE A 38 14.10 -7.83 6.88
C ILE A 38 14.20 -6.34 6.60
N LYS A 39 14.46 -5.51 7.62
CA LYS A 39 14.66 -4.07 7.42
C LYS A 39 15.82 -3.79 6.47
N GLN A 40 16.99 -4.38 6.72
CA GLN A 40 18.15 -4.25 5.84
C GLN A 40 17.85 -4.74 4.42
N LYS A 41 17.08 -5.84 4.28
CA LYS A 41 16.66 -6.33 2.97
C LYS A 41 15.81 -5.30 2.23
N LEU A 42 14.80 -4.74 2.90
CA LEU A 42 13.90 -3.74 2.31
C LEU A 42 14.64 -2.46 1.92
N ASP A 43 15.56 -2.00 2.77
CA ASP A 43 16.41 -0.84 2.47
C ASP A 43 17.38 -1.12 1.31
N SER A 44 17.86 -2.37 1.16
CA SER A 44 18.73 -2.77 0.04
C SER A 44 17.99 -2.85 -1.30
N LEU A 45 16.69 -3.18 -1.29
CA LEU A 45 15.85 -3.25 -2.49
C LEU A 45 15.43 -1.85 -2.95
N CYS A 46 15.19 -0.92 -2.03
CA CYS A 46 14.80 0.45 -2.34
C CYS A 46 15.29 1.42 -1.27
N SER A 47 16.14 2.37 -1.67
CA SER A 47 16.64 3.45 -0.80
C SER A 47 15.55 4.32 -0.19
N HIS A 48 14.37 4.37 -0.82
CA HIS A 48 13.23 5.16 -0.38
C HIS A 48 12.12 4.31 0.27
N TYR A 49 12.40 3.05 0.60
CA TYR A 49 11.41 2.16 1.19
C TYR A 49 10.77 2.77 2.45
N GLN A 50 11.59 3.33 3.33
CA GLN A 50 11.09 3.93 4.57
C GLN A 50 10.14 5.11 4.31
N ALA A 51 10.45 5.98 3.34
CA ALA A 51 9.56 7.07 2.95
C ALA A 51 8.21 6.55 2.41
N MET A 52 8.23 5.50 1.58
CA MET A 52 7.01 4.87 1.06
C MET A 52 6.18 4.19 2.16
N HIS A 53 6.85 3.55 3.12
CA HIS A 53 6.20 2.96 4.29
C HIS A 53 5.46 4.02 5.13
N GLU A 54 6.09 5.17 5.37
CA GLU A 54 5.52 6.28 6.14
C GLU A 54 4.27 6.89 5.48
N LEU A 55 4.25 6.98 4.14
CA LEU A 55 3.08 7.42 3.37
C LEU A 55 1.86 6.50 3.57
N MET A 56 2.08 5.18 3.54
CA MET A 56 1.03 4.18 3.80
C MET A 56 0.56 4.19 5.26
N GLY A 57 1.46 4.50 6.19
CA GLY A 57 1.20 4.51 7.63
C GLY A 57 0.36 5.69 8.10
N ASN A 58 0.98 6.88 8.03
CA ASN A 58 0.68 8.02 8.90
C ASN A 58 0.24 9.28 8.14
N LYS A 59 0.58 9.41 6.84
CA LYS A 59 0.45 10.68 6.11
C LYS A 59 -0.60 10.60 5.01
N ALA A 60 -1.87 10.71 5.41
CA ALA A 60 -2.98 10.85 4.47
C ALA A 60 -3.02 12.22 3.77
N PHE A 61 -2.24 13.20 4.24
CA PHE A 61 -2.16 14.55 3.70
C PHE A 61 -0.95 14.69 2.77
N VAL A 62 -0.98 13.98 1.65
CA VAL A 62 -0.17 14.38 0.48
C VAL A 62 -0.93 15.49 -0.22
N ASN A 63 -0.36 16.70 -0.24
CA ASN A 63 -0.91 17.80 -1.02
C ASN A 63 -0.72 17.46 -2.51
N PRO A 64 -1.78 17.24 -3.29
CA PRO A 64 -1.61 16.97 -4.72
C PRO A 64 -0.95 18.20 -5.35
N LEU A 65 0.28 18.04 -5.85
CA LEU A 65 1.04 19.15 -6.44
C LEU A 65 0.44 19.68 -7.75
N TYR A 66 -0.54 18.97 -8.31
CA TYR A 66 -1.15 19.31 -9.58
C TYR A 66 -2.63 18.94 -9.57
N LYS A 67 -3.49 19.94 -9.59
CA LYS A 67 -4.89 19.80 -10.00
C LYS A 67 -4.95 20.20 -11.47
N VAL A 68 -4.75 19.27 -12.40
CA VAL A 68 -5.29 19.51 -13.75
C VAL A 68 -6.77 19.29 -13.65
N ASP A 69 -7.52 20.35 -13.92
CA ASP A 69 -8.92 20.22 -14.21
C ASP A 69 -9.04 19.44 -15.53
N ALA A 70 -9.50 18.20 -15.45
CA ALA A 70 -9.67 17.34 -16.61
C ALA A 70 -10.77 17.87 -17.57
N GLN A 71 -11.47 18.95 -17.20
CA GLN A 71 -12.51 19.58 -18.01
C GLN A 71 -11.99 20.71 -18.91
N LYS A 72 -10.70 21.08 -18.87
CA LYS A 72 -10.17 22.17 -19.72
C LYS A 72 -9.87 21.80 -21.18
N ASP A 73 -10.36 20.66 -21.68
CA ASP A 73 -10.51 20.46 -23.12
C ASP A 73 -11.86 21.05 -23.55
N VAL A 74 -11.90 22.39 -23.61
CA VAL A 74 -12.88 23.07 -24.45
C VAL A 74 -12.35 22.96 -25.88
N GLU A 75 -13.27 22.60 -26.78
CA GLU A 75 -13.05 22.35 -28.20
C GLU A 75 -12.15 23.39 -28.90
N THR A 76 -11.03 22.94 -29.48
CA THR A 76 -10.44 23.56 -30.69
C THR A 76 -9.81 22.46 -31.54
N THR A 77 -10.59 21.91 -32.48
CA THR A 77 -10.45 22.11 -33.94
C THR A 77 -9.18 21.57 -34.60
N ASN A 78 -9.38 20.56 -35.44
CA ASN A 78 -8.68 20.25 -36.70
C ASN A 78 -7.19 20.63 -36.83
N SER A 79 -6.37 19.58 -36.94
CA SER A 79 -5.05 19.55 -37.59
C SER A 79 -4.87 20.57 -38.72
N SER A 80 -3.95 21.52 -38.55
CA SER A 80 -2.99 21.97 -39.59
C SER A 80 -1.87 22.82 -38.99
N ASP A 81 -0.66 22.56 -39.47
CA ASP A 81 0.59 23.30 -39.25
C ASP A 81 0.45 24.82 -39.37
N SER A 82 1.22 25.59 -38.58
CA SER A 82 2.11 26.69 -39.03
C SER A 82 2.73 27.44 -37.85
N ASP A 83 3.96 27.91 -38.07
CA ASP A 83 4.88 28.62 -37.18
C ASP A 83 4.40 29.96 -36.59
N ASP A 84 5.12 30.35 -35.54
CA ASP A 84 5.67 31.68 -35.23
C ASP A 84 4.97 32.64 -34.25
N SER A 85 5.83 33.12 -33.33
CA SER A 85 5.95 34.47 -32.76
C SER A 85 5.22 34.90 -31.46
N ASP A 86 6.02 35.62 -30.66
CA ASP A 86 5.87 36.09 -29.28
C ASP A 86 4.71 37.06 -28.99
N ASN A 87 4.17 36.99 -27.76
CA ASN A 87 4.21 38.05 -26.71
C ASN A 87 3.02 37.89 -25.71
N PRO A 88 3.15 38.20 -24.40
CA PRO A 88 2.09 38.02 -23.42
C PRO A 88 1.20 39.27 -23.30
N ASP A 89 -0.08 39.09 -23.00
CA ASP A 89 -0.97 40.18 -22.61
C ASP A 89 -2.00 39.72 -21.57
N ASP A 90 -2.21 40.62 -20.62
CA ASP A 90 -3.06 40.58 -19.44
C ASP A 90 -4.54 40.43 -19.79
N SER A 91 -5.28 39.69 -18.97
CA SER A 91 -6.68 40.06 -18.68
C SER A 91 -7.21 39.36 -17.44
N ASP A 92 -7.35 40.16 -16.37
CA ASP A 92 -8.26 40.00 -15.24
C ASP A 92 -9.73 39.78 -15.67
N ASN A 93 -10.44 38.97 -14.88
CA ASN A 93 -11.91 38.93 -14.61
C ASN A 93 -12.43 37.48 -14.62
N SER A 94 -13.34 37.03 -13.75
CA SER A 94 -13.96 37.54 -12.54
C SER A 94 -14.50 36.33 -11.79
N ASP A 95 -14.68 36.52 -10.50
CA ASP A 95 -15.48 35.75 -9.54
C ASP A 95 -16.82 35.26 -10.13
N ASP A 96 -17.16 33.99 -9.90
CA ASP A 96 -18.55 33.58 -9.74
C ASP A 96 -18.64 32.45 -8.70
N SER A 97 -19.37 32.78 -7.64
CA SER A 97 -19.68 31.98 -6.46
C SER A 97 -20.87 31.05 -6.74
N ASP A 98 -20.91 29.91 -6.04
CA ASP A 98 -22.11 29.31 -5.39
C ASP A 98 -21.90 27.79 -5.24
N HIS A 99 -21.61 27.34 -4.02
CA HIS A 99 -22.58 26.88 -3.02
C HIS A 99 -23.31 25.59 -3.45
N SER A 100 -22.90 24.47 -2.85
CA SER A 100 -23.78 23.31 -2.68
C SER A 100 -23.42 22.60 -1.39
N ASP A 101 -24.33 22.77 -0.44
CA ASP A 101 -24.37 22.12 0.84
C ASP A 101 -24.45 20.58 0.75
N ASN A 102 -23.61 19.97 1.58
CA ASN A 102 -23.92 18.92 2.54
C ASN A 102 -25.02 17.89 2.19
N SER A 103 -24.64 16.61 2.20
CA SER A 103 -25.53 15.57 2.73
C SER A 103 -24.72 14.47 3.39
N ASP A 104 -24.77 14.48 4.72
CA ASP A 104 -24.56 13.32 5.56
C ASP A 104 -25.32 12.12 5.00
N ASN A 105 -24.64 10.97 4.93
CA ASN A 105 -25.32 9.76 5.41
C ASN A 105 -24.32 8.78 6.01
N SER A 106 -24.32 8.81 7.34
CA SER A 106 -23.99 7.70 8.22
C SER A 106 -24.70 6.43 7.74
N ASP A 107 -23.98 5.32 7.66
CA ASP A 107 -24.54 4.10 8.26
C ASP A 107 -23.43 3.15 8.70
N ASN A 108 -23.46 2.93 9.99
CA ASN A 108 -22.66 2.01 10.77
C ASN A 108 -23.25 0.60 10.55
N SER A 109 -22.44 -0.40 10.24
CA SER A 109 -22.88 -1.79 10.30
C SER A 109 -21.75 -2.66 10.81
N ASP A 110 -21.69 -2.72 12.14
CA ASP A 110 -21.05 -3.80 12.86
C ASP A 110 -21.61 -5.14 12.39
N ASN A 111 -20.73 -6.04 11.97
CA ASN A 111 -21.02 -7.46 12.09
C ASN A 111 -19.79 -8.19 12.58
N SER A 112 -19.73 -8.30 13.91
CA SER A 112 -18.83 -9.20 14.62
C SER A 112 -19.38 -10.62 14.48
N ASP A 113 -18.82 -11.42 13.56
CA ASP A 113 -19.04 -12.87 13.59
C ASP A 113 -17.81 -13.57 14.16
N SER A 114 -17.97 -13.99 15.41
CA SER A 114 -17.00 -14.75 16.18
C SER A 114 -17.20 -16.24 15.93
N GLY A 115 -16.74 -16.72 14.78
CA GLY A 115 -16.70 -18.14 14.46
C GLY A 115 -15.58 -18.85 15.23
N LYS A 116 -15.87 -19.31 16.45
CA LYS A 116 -15.09 -20.34 17.15
C LYS A 116 -15.03 -21.59 16.27
N GLY A 117 -13.85 -21.87 15.71
CA GLY A 117 -13.49 -23.15 15.10
C GLY A 117 -12.58 -23.90 16.05
N ASN A 118 -13.00 -25.09 16.42
CA ASN A 118 -12.51 -25.85 17.56
C ASN A 118 -11.31 -26.71 17.13
N ASP A 119 -10.24 -26.67 17.90
CA ASP A 119 -9.09 -27.54 17.75
C ASP A 119 -9.49 -29.02 17.86
N ASN A 120 -9.20 -29.81 16.83
CA ASN A 120 -9.14 -31.27 16.91
C ASN A 120 -7.97 -31.74 16.04
N SER A 121 -6.75 -31.62 16.56
CA SER A 121 -5.60 -32.34 16.02
C SER A 121 -5.44 -33.65 16.78
N ASP A 122 -5.91 -34.71 16.11
CA ASP A 122 -5.69 -36.11 16.45
C ASP A 122 -4.20 -36.43 16.37
N ASN A 123 -3.55 -36.61 17.53
CA ASN A 123 -2.18 -37.09 17.61
C ASN A 123 -2.18 -38.61 17.47
N GLY A 124 -2.16 -39.07 16.22
CA GLY A 124 -1.89 -40.45 15.84
C GLY A 124 -0.51 -40.89 16.32
N LYS A 125 -0.50 -41.55 17.48
CA LYS A 125 0.64 -42.25 18.08
C LYS A 125 0.91 -43.54 17.31
N GLY A 126 2.14 -43.70 16.83
CA GLY A 126 2.70 -44.99 16.43
C GLY A 126 3.54 -44.92 15.17
N LYS A 127 4.86 -45.12 15.28
CA LYS A 127 5.45 -46.47 15.15
C LYS A 127 6.85 -46.46 15.73
N ASP A 128 7.11 -47.49 16.51
CA ASP A 128 8.40 -47.91 17.03
C ASP A 128 9.34 -48.26 15.86
N SER A 129 10.61 -47.90 15.98
CA SER A 129 11.70 -48.54 15.25
C SER A 129 12.96 -48.44 16.09
N ASP A 130 13.33 -49.60 16.63
CA ASP A 130 14.51 -49.86 17.44
C ASP A 130 15.78 -49.34 16.76
N ILE A 131 16.51 -48.44 17.43
CA ILE A 131 17.88 -48.13 17.06
C ILE A 131 18.78 -49.12 17.79
N GLY A 132 19.23 -50.11 17.01
CA GLY A 132 20.15 -51.14 17.45
C GLY A 132 21.47 -50.55 17.93
N GLU A 133 21.86 -51.03 19.10
CA GLU A 133 23.20 -51.10 19.64
C GLU A 133 24.23 -51.51 18.56
N LEU A 134 25.24 -50.67 18.32
CA LEU A 134 26.51 -51.15 17.79
C LEU A 134 27.68 -50.39 18.41
N ILE A 135 28.26 -51.03 19.42
CA ILE A 135 29.56 -50.77 20.01
C ILE A 135 30.64 -50.99 18.95
N ARG A 136 31.51 -50.00 18.74
CA ARG A 136 32.96 -50.23 18.68
C ARG A 136 33.77 -48.97 18.93
#